data_AF-A0A841CW98-F1
#
_entry.id   AF-A0A841CW98-F1
#
_cell.length_a   1.000
_cell.length_b   1.000
_cell.length_c   1.000
_cell.angle_alpha   90.00
_cell.angle_beta   90.00
_cell.angle_gamma   90.00
#
_symmetry.space_group_name_H-M   'P 1'
#
loop_
_entity.id
_entity.type
_entity.pdbx_description
1 polymer ?
#
loop_
_entity_poly.entity_id
_entity_poly.type
_entity_poly.pdbx_seq_one_letter_code
_entity_poly.pdbx_strand_id
1 'polypeptide(L)'
;MATAWRYVEETVRLLPTRSPKLDRALRKAGKERPHYLVLDGMLIRTDRVKADRPHSSAKHRVHGMNVQVIASPDGTILWTSGALPGKVHDLTAARIRGILRALERAGILTLAGKGYQGAEGPIATPCKGRNKPVSQKQANRSHARLRGPGERANAQLKSRRILRRLRCSPGKAGHLCKAIAVLQNYEITRR
;
A
#
# COMPACT_ATOMS: atom_id res chain seq x y z
N MET A 1 2.97 16.62 -31.55
CA MET A 1 2.86 15.59 -30.49
C MET A 1 3.82 15.84 -29.30
N ALA A 2 4.02 17.09 -28.86
CA ALA A 2 4.95 17.42 -27.76
C ALA A 2 4.23 17.92 -26.48
N THR A 3 3.12 18.66 -26.63
CA THR A 3 2.45 19.34 -25.52
C THR A 3 1.69 18.39 -24.59
N ALA A 4 0.96 17.41 -25.14
CA ALA A 4 0.19 16.45 -24.34
C ALA A 4 1.09 15.54 -23.48
N TRP A 5 2.21 15.05 -24.03
CA TRP A 5 3.16 14.24 -23.29
C TRP A 5 3.86 15.04 -22.17
N ARG A 6 4.19 16.31 -22.45
CA ARG A 6 4.73 17.23 -21.44
C ARG A 6 3.75 17.41 -20.28
N TYR A 7 2.47 17.62 -20.56
CA TYR A 7 1.46 17.74 -19.50
C TYR A 7 1.29 16.45 -18.69
N VAL A 8 1.38 15.28 -19.31
CA VAL A 8 1.35 14.00 -18.58
C VAL A 8 2.56 13.87 -17.65
N GLU A 9 3.78 14.11 -18.14
CA GLU A 9 5.00 14.04 -17.31
C GLU A 9 4.99 15.08 -16.18
N GLU A 10 4.53 16.31 -16.48
CA GLU A 10 4.37 17.36 -15.48
C GLU A 10 3.33 16.97 -14.41
N THR A 11 2.19 16.44 -14.82
CA THR A 11 1.15 15.95 -13.91
C THR A 11 1.66 14.81 -13.03
N VAL A 12 2.40 13.86 -13.61
CA VAL A 12 3.03 12.74 -12.86
C VAL A 12 4.12 13.23 -11.92
N ARG A 13 4.76 14.37 -12.19
CA ARG A 13 5.72 15.01 -11.28
C ARG A 13 5.02 15.79 -10.15
N LEU A 14 3.95 16.52 -10.46
CA LEU A 14 3.29 17.43 -9.53
C LEU A 14 2.29 16.73 -8.61
N LEU A 15 1.45 15.82 -9.12
CA LEU A 15 0.44 15.15 -8.29
C LEU A 15 1.01 14.39 -7.09
N PRO A 16 2.16 13.69 -7.16
CA PRO A 16 2.75 13.05 -6.00
C PRO A 16 3.14 14.01 -4.89
N THR A 17 3.40 15.29 -5.19
CA THR A 17 3.69 16.31 -4.19
C THR A 17 2.49 16.65 -3.31
N ARG A 18 1.27 16.38 -3.82
CA ARG A 18 0.02 16.48 -3.06
C ARG A 18 -0.22 15.28 -2.16
N SER A 19 0.52 14.17 -2.34
CA SER A 19 0.44 13.02 -1.46
C SER A 19 1.01 13.38 -0.08
N PRO A 20 0.29 13.13 1.02
CA PRO A 20 0.77 13.48 2.35
C PRO A 20 2.06 12.71 2.68
N LYS A 21 2.95 13.34 3.45
CA LYS A 21 4.00 12.60 4.16
C LYS A 21 3.36 11.67 5.20
N LEU A 22 3.99 10.53 5.48
CA LEU A 22 3.47 9.52 6.40
C LEU A 22 3.02 10.12 7.74
N ASP A 23 3.91 10.88 8.39
CA ASP A 23 3.60 11.50 9.69
C ASP A 23 2.43 12.49 9.60
N ARG A 24 2.26 13.20 8.47
CA ARG A 24 1.13 14.10 8.28
C ARG A 24 -0.18 13.32 8.10
N ALA A 25 -0.14 12.22 7.35
CA ALA A 25 -1.29 11.34 7.17
C ALA A 25 -1.73 10.73 8.50
N LEU A 26 -0.79 10.22 9.30
CA LEU A 26 -1.08 9.62 10.60
C LEU A 26 -1.55 10.65 11.64
N ARG A 27 -0.96 11.86 11.66
CA ARG A 27 -1.48 12.95 12.51
C ARG A 27 -2.91 13.33 12.16
N LYS A 28 -3.24 13.38 10.85
CA LYS A 28 -4.62 13.64 10.42
C LYS A 28 -5.55 12.53 10.88
N ALA A 29 -5.17 11.27 10.66
CA ALA A 29 -5.93 10.12 11.14
C ALA A 29 -6.12 10.16 12.66
N GLY A 30 -5.10 10.49 13.44
CA GLY A 30 -5.21 10.61 14.90
C GLY A 30 -6.24 11.66 15.36
N LYS A 31 -6.45 12.73 14.58
CA LYS A 31 -7.53 13.71 14.85
C LYS A 31 -8.91 13.16 14.52
N GLU A 32 -9.02 12.35 13.47
CA GLU A 32 -10.26 11.69 13.05
C GLU A 32 -10.60 10.48 13.95
N ARG A 33 -9.67 10.05 14.82
CA ARG A 33 -9.81 8.98 15.81
C ARG A 33 -10.45 7.69 15.26
N PRO A 34 -9.95 7.11 14.15
CA PRO A 34 -10.47 5.85 13.66
C PRO A 34 -10.16 4.73 14.65
N HIS A 35 -11.06 3.75 14.75
CA HIS A 35 -10.85 2.57 15.59
C HIS A 35 -9.63 1.75 15.19
N TYR A 36 -9.31 1.72 13.88
CA TYR A 36 -8.15 1.04 13.36
C TYR A 36 -7.73 1.63 12.00
N LEU A 37 -6.53 1.26 11.55
CA LEU A 37 -6.06 1.45 10.17
C LEU A 37 -5.81 0.09 9.52
N VAL A 38 -5.69 0.07 8.20
CA VAL A 38 -5.29 -1.12 7.44
C VAL A 38 -3.94 -0.86 6.77
N LEU A 39 -2.96 -1.72 7.06
CA LEU A 39 -1.68 -1.77 6.36
C LEU A 39 -1.67 -2.95 5.39
N ASP A 40 -1.36 -2.67 4.14
CA ASP A 40 -1.27 -3.72 3.12
C ASP A 40 -0.24 -3.43 2.03
N GLY A 41 0.30 -4.51 1.47
CA GLY A 41 1.33 -4.49 0.44
C GLY A 41 0.73 -4.71 -0.95
N MET A 42 1.12 -3.89 -1.90
CA MET A 42 0.68 -3.94 -3.28
C MET A 42 1.88 -4.11 -4.22
N LEU A 43 1.86 -5.19 -5.01
CA LEU A 43 2.77 -5.36 -6.14
C LEU A 43 2.20 -4.71 -7.40
N ILE A 44 2.93 -3.74 -7.95
CA ILE A 44 2.70 -3.18 -9.28
C ILE A 44 3.54 -3.98 -10.26
N ARG A 45 2.92 -4.66 -11.22
CA ARG A 45 3.66 -5.47 -12.20
C ARG A 45 4.47 -4.55 -13.12
N THR A 46 5.72 -4.93 -13.38
CA THR A 46 6.59 -4.26 -14.36
C THR A 46 7.02 -5.26 -15.43
N ASP A 47 7.49 -4.77 -16.56
CA ASP A 47 8.26 -5.63 -17.47
C ASP A 47 9.61 -6.03 -16.85
N ARG A 48 10.22 -7.06 -17.41
CA ARG A 48 11.54 -7.53 -17.01
C ARG A 48 12.54 -6.43 -17.33
N VAL A 49 13.29 -5.99 -16.32
CA VAL A 49 14.37 -5.01 -16.49
C VAL A 49 15.73 -5.71 -16.42
N LYS A 50 16.77 -5.14 -17.04
CA LYS A 50 18.14 -5.73 -17.12
C LYS A 50 18.65 -6.19 -15.75
N ALA A 51 18.35 -5.43 -14.69
CA ALA A 51 18.51 -5.86 -13.30
C ALA A 51 17.36 -6.80 -12.89
N ASP A 52 17.44 -8.06 -13.30
CA ASP A 52 16.33 -9.01 -13.30
C ASP A 52 15.89 -9.48 -11.90
N ARG A 53 16.79 -10.13 -11.18
CA ARG A 53 16.50 -10.85 -9.93
C ARG A 53 15.89 -10.00 -8.79
N PRO A 54 16.28 -8.72 -8.57
CA PRO A 54 15.71 -7.91 -7.48
C PRO A 54 14.22 -7.62 -7.64
N HIS A 55 13.72 -7.56 -8.87
CA HIS A 55 12.35 -7.17 -9.18
C HIS A 55 11.38 -8.35 -9.23
N SER A 56 11.90 -9.58 -9.30
CA SER A 56 11.09 -10.81 -9.33
C SER A 56 10.48 -11.11 -7.97
N SER A 57 9.14 -11.08 -7.88
CA SER A 57 8.41 -11.45 -6.68
C SER A 57 8.16 -12.97 -6.66
N ALA A 58 8.78 -13.70 -5.74
CA ALA A 58 8.57 -15.14 -5.60
C ALA A 58 7.09 -15.50 -5.34
N LYS A 59 6.39 -14.67 -4.55
CA LYS A 59 4.96 -14.84 -4.22
C LYS A 59 4.07 -14.74 -5.45
N HIS A 60 4.39 -13.83 -6.37
CA HIS A 60 3.53 -13.54 -7.53
C HIS A 60 4.09 -14.10 -8.84
N ARG A 61 5.31 -14.65 -8.84
CA ARG A 61 6.05 -15.18 -9.99
C ARG A 61 6.13 -14.19 -11.17
N VAL A 62 6.18 -12.89 -10.85
CA VAL A 62 6.25 -11.79 -11.83
C VAL A 62 7.20 -10.72 -11.33
N HIS A 63 7.74 -9.94 -12.26
CA HIS A 63 8.48 -8.72 -11.95
C HIS A 63 7.54 -7.62 -11.51
N GLY A 64 7.99 -6.83 -10.55
CA GLY A 64 7.23 -5.69 -10.12
C GLY A 64 7.90 -4.85 -9.06
N MET A 65 7.13 -3.88 -8.60
CA MET A 65 7.49 -2.96 -7.53
C MET A 65 6.51 -3.11 -6.38
N ASN A 66 7.04 -3.35 -5.18
CA ASN A 66 6.27 -3.40 -3.95
C ASN A 66 6.05 -1.98 -3.40
N VAL A 67 4.79 -1.61 -3.20
CA VAL A 67 4.34 -0.37 -2.56
C VAL A 67 3.50 -0.74 -1.35
N GLN A 68 3.72 -0.05 -0.24
CA GLN A 68 2.95 -0.22 0.99
C GLN A 68 1.86 0.86 1.04
N VAL A 69 0.67 0.50 1.49
CA VAL A 69 -0.50 1.38 1.54
C VAL A 69 -1.09 1.35 2.94
N ILE A 70 -1.45 2.54 3.45
CA ILE A 70 -2.23 2.70 4.68
C ILE A 70 -3.59 3.25 4.28
N ALA A 71 -4.65 2.57 4.73
CA ALA A 71 -6.02 2.96 4.49
C ALA A 71 -6.82 3.06 5.80
N SER A 72 -7.87 3.87 5.82
CA SER A 72 -8.85 3.94 6.89
C SER A 72 -9.89 2.80 6.80
N PRO A 73 -10.72 2.60 7.83
CA PRO A 73 -11.74 1.54 7.86
C PRO A 73 -12.78 1.59 6.73
N ASP A 74 -13.04 2.78 6.17
CA ASP A 74 -13.94 2.99 5.03
C ASP A 74 -13.29 2.65 3.68
N GLY A 75 -11.96 2.45 3.64
CA GLY A 75 -11.20 2.21 2.41
C GLY A 75 -10.57 3.46 1.81
N THR A 76 -10.65 4.63 2.45
CA THR A 76 -9.92 5.83 1.99
C THR A 76 -8.41 5.61 2.10
N ILE A 77 -7.64 5.94 1.06
CA ILE A 77 -6.19 5.76 1.05
C ILE A 77 -5.54 6.93 1.80
N LEU A 78 -5.01 6.68 2.98
CA LEU A 78 -4.36 7.73 3.78
C LEU A 78 -2.95 8.03 3.29
N TRP A 79 -2.23 6.99 2.84
CA TRP A 79 -0.83 7.11 2.44
C TRP A 79 -0.35 5.95 1.58
N THR A 80 0.58 6.22 0.66
CA THR A 80 1.32 5.20 -0.10
C THR A 80 2.83 5.42 -0.03
N SER A 81 3.59 4.34 0.05
CA SER A 81 5.05 4.39 0.15
C SER A 81 5.72 4.69 -1.20
N GLY A 82 7.02 5.02 -1.15
CA GLY A 82 7.86 4.84 -2.32
C GLY A 82 7.94 3.35 -2.70
N ALA A 83 8.13 3.09 -4.00
CA ALA A 83 8.26 1.74 -4.54
C ALA A 83 9.61 1.08 -4.13
N LEU A 84 9.57 -0.20 -3.78
CA LEU A 84 10.74 -1.07 -3.57
C LEU A 84 10.70 -2.23 -4.57
N PRO A 85 11.82 -2.92 -4.84
CA PRO A 85 11.80 -4.09 -5.73
C PRO A 85 10.82 -5.18 -5.25
N GLY A 86 10.13 -5.84 -6.18
CA GLY A 86 9.05 -6.79 -5.89
C GLY A 86 9.45 -8.04 -5.10
N LYS A 87 10.74 -8.33 -4.99
CA LYS A 87 11.29 -9.39 -4.12
C LYS A 87 11.22 -9.01 -2.63
N VAL A 88 11.20 -7.73 -2.30
CA VAL A 88 11.21 -7.26 -0.91
C VAL A 88 9.92 -7.67 -0.21
N HIS A 89 10.08 -8.44 0.88
CA HIS A 89 8.97 -8.89 1.71
C HIS A 89 8.27 -7.71 2.39
N ASP A 90 6.95 -7.80 2.60
CA ASP A 90 6.14 -6.68 3.11
C ASP A 90 6.61 -6.16 4.46
N LEU A 91 6.91 -7.04 5.42
CA LEU A 91 7.50 -6.63 6.70
C LEU A 91 8.82 -5.87 6.53
N THR A 92 9.69 -6.33 5.64
CA THR A 92 10.97 -5.67 5.35
C THR A 92 10.75 -4.31 4.70
N ALA A 93 9.81 -4.21 3.76
CA ALA A 93 9.41 -2.95 3.15
C ALA A 93 8.89 -1.96 4.20
N ALA A 94 8.03 -2.41 5.11
CA ALA A 94 7.52 -1.59 6.20
C ALA A 94 8.62 -1.06 7.13
N ARG A 95 9.61 -1.90 7.47
CA ARG A 95 10.79 -1.50 8.25
C ARG A 95 11.65 -0.47 7.52
N ILE A 96 12.00 -0.74 6.26
CA ILE A 96 12.79 0.19 5.41
C ILE A 96 12.09 1.55 5.30
N ARG A 97 10.76 1.55 5.14
CA ARG A 97 9.95 2.77 5.00
C ARG A 97 9.61 3.45 6.34
N GLY A 98 10.05 2.90 7.47
CA GLY A 98 9.80 3.45 8.80
C GLY A 98 8.32 3.41 9.23
N ILE A 99 7.51 2.57 8.60
CA ILE A 99 6.06 2.52 8.81
C ILE A 99 5.72 2.08 10.23
N LEU A 100 6.37 1.02 10.71
CA LEU A 100 6.09 0.45 12.04
C LEU A 100 6.34 1.49 13.14
N ARG A 101 7.49 2.18 13.09
CA ARG A 101 7.83 3.25 14.03
C ARG A 101 6.85 4.44 13.96
N ALA A 102 6.35 4.78 12.78
CA ALA A 102 5.39 5.86 12.63
C ALA A 102 4.01 5.48 13.20
N LEU A 103 3.58 4.24 13.00
CA LEU A 103 2.33 3.70 13.56
C LEU A 103 2.41 3.54 15.08
N GLU A 104 3.55 3.11 15.61
CA GLU A 104 3.84 3.09 17.06
C GLU A 104 3.60 4.46 17.69
N ARG A 105 4.26 5.50 17.15
CA ARG A 105 4.10 6.88 17.64
C ARG A 105 2.67 7.40 17.50
N ALA A 106 1.92 6.93 16.50
CA ALA A 106 0.53 7.31 16.32
C ALA A 106 -0.40 6.63 17.32
N GLY A 107 -0.01 5.46 17.87
CA GLY A 107 -0.81 4.72 18.85
C GLY A 107 -2.12 4.15 18.29
N ILE A 108 -2.25 4.03 16.95
CA ILE A 108 -3.48 3.56 16.31
C ILE A 108 -3.36 2.09 15.96
N LEU A 109 -4.29 1.26 16.44
CA LEU A 109 -4.40 -0.15 16.06
C LEU A 109 -4.39 -0.27 14.54
N THR A 110 -3.51 -1.11 14.00
CA THR A 110 -3.37 -1.29 12.56
C THR A 110 -3.46 -2.75 12.18
N LEU A 111 -4.43 -3.10 11.34
CA LEU A 111 -4.66 -4.44 10.85
C LEU A 111 -3.81 -4.71 9.62
N ALA A 112 -2.97 -5.75 9.68
CA ALA A 112 -2.04 -6.09 8.61
C ALA A 112 -2.13 -7.57 8.23
N GLY A 113 -1.77 -7.88 6.99
CA GLY A 113 -1.81 -9.25 6.47
C GLY A 113 -0.71 -10.13 7.05
N LYS A 114 -0.71 -11.42 6.67
CA LYS A 114 0.33 -12.38 7.08
C LYS A 114 1.75 -11.98 6.67
N GLY A 115 1.89 -11.15 5.62
CA GLY A 115 3.17 -10.60 5.18
C GLY A 115 3.85 -9.67 6.20
N TYR A 116 3.14 -9.28 7.26
CA TYR A 116 3.64 -8.44 8.34
C TYR A 116 3.80 -9.21 9.65
N GLN A 117 3.73 -10.54 9.64
CA GLN A 117 3.88 -11.32 10.86
C GLN A 117 5.27 -11.10 11.48
N GLY A 118 5.32 -10.78 12.77
CA GLY A 118 6.53 -10.31 13.45
C GLY A 118 6.75 -8.79 13.38
N ALA A 119 5.76 -8.04 12.89
CA ALA A 119 5.70 -6.59 13.11
C ALA A 119 5.50 -6.31 14.61
N GLU A 120 6.29 -5.37 15.12
CA GLU A 120 6.15 -4.82 16.46
C GLU A 120 5.09 -3.72 16.48
N GLY A 121 4.66 -3.36 17.69
CA GLY A 121 3.80 -2.22 17.92
C GLY A 121 2.30 -2.48 17.80
N PRO A 122 1.48 -1.50 17.41
CA PRO A 122 0.03 -1.64 17.36
C PRO A 122 -0.46 -2.46 16.17
N ILE A 123 0.38 -3.36 15.62
CA ILE A 123 0.08 -4.11 14.39
C ILE A 123 -0.53 -5.47 14.72
N ALA A 124 -1.80 -5.65 14.37
CA ALA A 124 -2.49 -6.93 14.50
C ALA A 124 -2.42 -7.73 13.18
N THR A 125 -1.87 -8.93 13.25
CA THR A 125 -1.82 -9.90 12.13
C THR A 125 -2.65 -11.14 12.44
N PRO A 126 -3.18 -11.85 11.43
CA PRO A 126 -4.02 -13.02 11.69
C PRO A 126 -3.19 -14.17 12.26
N CYS A 127 -3.80 -15.00 13.11
CA CYS A 127 -3.15 -16.18 13.70
C CYS A 127 -2.66 -17.13 12.59
N LYS A 128 -1.44 -17.68 12.71
CA LYS A 128 -0.84 -18.66 11.78
C LYS A 128 -1.02 -20.09 12.31
N GLY A 129 -0.83 -21.09 11.43
CA GLY A 129 -0.86 -22.52 11.79
C GLY A 129 -1.91 -23.34 11.04
N ARG A 130 -1.80 -24.66 11.05
CA ARG A 130 -2.85 -25.60 10.61
C ARG A 130 -3.71 -26.00 11.82
N ASN A 131 -4.89 -26.58 11.59
CA ASN A 131 -5.77 -27.12 12.64
C ASN A 131 -6.08 -26.16 13.81
N LYS A 132 -6.31 -24.88 13.48
CA LYS A 132 -6.60 -23.87 14.50
C LYS A 132 -7.91 -24.15 15.25
N PRO A 133 -7.98 -23.82 16.56
CA PRO A 133 -9.22 -23.77 17.30
C PRO A 133 -10.28 -22.91 16.60
N VAL A 134 -11.55 -23.20 16.87
CA VAL A 134 -12.69 -22.48 16.27
C VAL A 134 -12.62 -20.97 16.57
N SER A 135 -12.21 -20.58 17.78
CA SER A 135 -12.02 -19.18 18.20
C SER A 135 -11.02 -18.44 17.32
N GLN A 136 -9.86 -19.03 17.02
CA GLN A 136 -8.86 -18.42 16.13
C GLN A 136 -9.33 -18.36 14.67
N LYS A 137 -10.12 -19.34 14.21
CA LYS A 137 -10.73 -19.28 12.87
C LYS A 137 -11.75 -18.13 12.80
N GLN A 138 -12.56 -17.95 13.84
CA GLN A 138 -13.51 -16.82 13.94
C GLN A 138 -12.77 -15.48 13.97
N ALA A 139 -11.75 -15.33 14.82
CA ALA A 139 -10.92 -14.13 14.90
C ALA A 139 -10.29 -13.78 13.53
N ASN A 140 -9.76 -14.77 12.81
CA ASN A 140 -9.21 -14.56 11.47
C ASN A 140 -10.27 -14.14 10.43
N ARG A 141 -11.51 -14.63 10.54
CA ARG A 141 -12.62 -14.19 9.68
C ARG A 141 -12.98 -12.74 9.96
N SER A 142 -13.09 -12.35 11.23
CA SER A 142 -13.34 -10.96 11.61
C SER A 142 -12.21 -10.04 11.16
N HIS A 143 -10.95 -10.46 11.37
CA HIS A 143 -9.76 -9.73 10.90
C HIS A 143 -9.78 -9.51 9.38
N ALA A 144 -10.08 -10.56 8.60
CA ALA A 144 -10.21 -10.44 7.15
C ALA A 144 -11.35 -9.50 6.74
N ARG A 145 -12.51 -9.58 7.39
CA ARG A 145 -13.65 -8.68 7.13
C ARG A 145 -13.29 -7.21 7.36
N LEU A 146 -12.62 -6.91 8.47
CA LEU A 146 -12.19 -5.55 8.82
C LEU A 146 -11.11 -5.01 7.88
N ARG A 147 -10.26 -5.88 7.31
CA ARG A 147 -9.25 -5.49 6.30
C ARG A 147 -9.81 -5.31 4.90
N GLY A 148 -10.97 -5.92 4.60
CA GLY A 148 -11.61 -5.89 3.28
C GLY A 148 -11.67 -4.50 2.63
N PRO A 149 -12.07 -3.42 3.32
CA PRO A 149 -12.06 -2.06 2.77
C PRO A 149 -10.69 -1.58 2.28
N GLY A 150 -9.63 -1.76 3.08
CA GLY A 150 -8.27 -1.40 2.66
C GLY A 150 -7.74 -2.27 1.53
N GLU A 151 -8.06 -3.56 1.52
CA GLU A 151 -7.70 -4.46 0.42
C GLU A 151 -8.43 -4.08 -0.89
N ARG A 152 -9.69 -3.64 -0.80
CA ARG A 152 -10.43 -3.11 -1.96
C ARG A 152 -9.81 -1.82 -2.48
N ALA A 153 -9.36 -0.91 -1.61
CA ALA A 153 -8.67 0.31 -2.02
C ALA A 153 -7.41 -0.02 -2.85
N ASN A 154 -6.64 -1.02 -2.42
CA ASN A 154 -5.49 -1.53 -3.17
C ASN A 154 -5.89 -2.19 -4.50
N ALA A 155 -7.00 -2.93 -4.53
CA ALA A 155 -7.52 -3.52 -5.77
C ALA A 155 -7.95 -2.44 -6.79
N GLN A 156 -8.57 -1.35 -6.32
CA GLN A 156 -8.94 -0.20 -7.15
C GLN A 156 -7.70 0.50 -7.71
N LEU A 157 -6.63 0.69 -6.92
CA LEU A 157 -5.36 1.19 -7.44
C LEU A 157 -4.82 0.29 -8.56
N LYS A 158 -4.81 -1.05 -8.35
CA LYS A 158 -4.33 -2.03 -9.34
C LYS A 158 -5.16 -2.08 -10.62
N SER A 159 -6.45 -1.72 -10.56
CA SER A 159 -7.35 -1.81 -11.70
C SER A 159 -7.09 -0.71 -12.75
N ARG A 160 -6.48 0.41 -12.35
CA ARG A 160 -6.08 1.49 -13.26
C ARG A 160 -5.10 0.96 -14.31
N ARG A 161 -5.40 1.18 -15.59
CA ARG A 161 -4.66 0.59 -16.74
C ARG A 161 -3.14 0.80 -16.65
N ILE A 162 -2.71 1.98 -16.19
CA ILE A 162 -1.30 2.34 -16.04
C ILE A 162 -0.54 1.51 -14.98
N LEU A 163 -1.24 0.98 -13.96
CA LEU A 163 -0.65 0.14 -12.92
C LEU A 163 -0.84 -1.37 -13.16
N ARG A 164 -1.65 -1.76 -14.16
CA ARG A 164 -1.88 -3.17 -14.50
C ARG A 164 -0.60 -3.86 -14.98
N ARG A 165 0.18 -3.15 -15.80
CA ARG A 165 1.52 -3.56 -16.27
C ARG A 165 2.32 -2.32 -16.64
N LEU A 166 3.26 -1.95 -15.79
CA LEU A 166 4.07 -0.76 -15.97
C LEU A 166 5.17 -1.04 -17.00
N ARG A 167 5.12 -0.31 -18.13
CA ARG A 167 6.10 -0.39 -19.22
C ARG A 167 7.13 0.74 -19.20
N CYS A 168 7.35 1.36 -18.05
CA CYS A 168 8.32 2.43 -17.86
C CYS A 168 9.33 2.06 -16.76
N SER A 169 10.30 2.95 -16.51
CA SER A 169 11.31 2.74 -15.46
C SER A 169 10.63 2.38 -14.12
N PRO A 170 11.06 1.29 -13.44
CA PRO A 170 10.51 0.90 -12.14
C PRO A 170 10.57 2.02 -11.09
N GLY A 171 11.52 2.95 -11.22
CA GLY A 171 11.62 4.14 -10.36
C GLY A 171 10.40 5.07 -10.44
N LYS A 172 9.67 5.09 -11.56
CA LYS A 172 8.44 5.89 -11.72
C LYS A 172 7.23 5.25 -11.04
N ALA A 173 7.27 3.96 -10.69
CA ALA A 173 6.12 3.24 -10.13
C ALA A 173 5.58 3.89 -8.85
N GLY A 174 6.46 4.35 -7.96
CA GLY A 174 6.08 5.02 -6.72
C GLY A 174 5.39 6.36 -6.95
N HIS A 175 5.88 7.16 -7.90
CA HIS A 175 5.26 8.43 -8.26
C HIS A 175 3.88 8.22 -8.87
N LEU A 176 3.75 7.29 -9.81
CA LEU A 176 2.47 6.96 -10.42
C LEU A 176 1.45 6.47 -9.38
N CYS A 177 1.87 5.59 -8.47
CA CYS A 177 1.00 5.11 -7.40
C CYS A 177 0.51 6.26 -6.49
N LYS A 178 1.39 7.18 -6.10
CA LYS A 178 1.03 8.37 -5.31
C LYS A 178 0.06 9.29 -6.06
N ALA A 179 0.33 9.58 -7.32
CA ALA A 179 -0.54 10.43 -8.14
C ALA A 179 -1.94 9.83 -8.26
N ILE A 180 -2.03 8.52 -8.51
CA ILE A 180 -3.30 7.81 -8.65
C ILE A 180 -4.05 7.74 -7.31
N ALA A 181 -3.36 7.52 -6.19
CA ALA A 181 -3.99 7.55 -4.87
C ALA A 181 -4.60 8.92 -4.55
N VAL A 182 -3.92 10.01 -4.89
CA VAL A 182 -4.47 11.38 -4.76
C VAL A 182 -5.74 11.55 -5.59
N LEU A 183 -5.71 11.12 -6.86
CA LEU A 183 -6.87 11.21 -7.76
C LEU A 183 -8.05 10.34 -7.28
N GLN A 184 -7.78 9.12 -6.81
CA GLN A 184 -8.82 8.22 -6.32
C GLN A 184 -9.54 8.80 -5.11
N ASN A 185 -8.83 9.34 -4.13
CA ASN A 185 -9.46 9.99 -2.99
C ASN A 185 -10.27 11.22 -3.40
N TYR A 186 -9.79 11.99 -4.38
CA TYR A 186 -10.50 13.14 -4.90
C TYR A 186 -11.82 12.75 -5.60
N GLU A 187 -11.80 11.68 -6.40
CA GLU A 187 -13.00 11.12 -7.04
C GLU A 187 -14.01 10.61 -6.01
N ILE A 188 -13.54 9.97 -4.93
CA ILE A 188 -14.41 9.45 -3.86
C ILE A 188 -15.05 10.58 -3.05
N THR A 189 -14.30 11.66 -2.75
CA THR A 189 -14.80 12.80 -1.95
C THR A 189 -15.81 13.67 -2.72
N ARG A 190 -15.91 13.52 -4.05
CA ARG A 190 -16.82 14.28 -4.91
C ARG A 190 -18.15 13.59 -5.21
N ARG A 191 -18.33 12.35 -4.78
CA ARG A 191 -19.59 11.62 -4.87
C ARG A 191 -20.36 11.78 -3.58
#